data_AF-A0A2P9GVB5-F1
#
_entry.id   AF-A0A2P9GVB5-F1
#
_cell.length_a   1.000
_cell.length_b   1.000
_cell.length_c   1.000
_cell.angle_alpha   90.00
_cell.angle_beta   90.00
_cell.angle_gamma   90.00
#
_symmetry.space_group_name_H-M   'P 1'
#
loop_
_entity.id
_entity.type
_entity.pdbx_description
1 polymer ?
#
loop_
_entity_poly.entity_id
_entity_poly.type
_entity_poly.pdbx_seq_one_letter_code
_entity_poly.pdbx_strand_id
1 'polypeptide(L)'
;MGLVNRLVPPGQVLEYAMHQARRFRALPPVAVRQTKRLLKAGWRVAVQQAMDGELETFGRLLGSPEAREALSAFLERRKPDFSRVQPG
;
A
#
# COMPACT_ATOMS: atom_id res chain seq x y z
N MET A 1 9.41 -13.34 5.11
CA MET A 1 8.39 -12.31 5.43
C MET A 1 9.02 -11.27 6.34
N GLY A 2 9.13 -10.01 5.90
CA GLY A 2 9.81 -8.90 6.60
C GLY A 2 8.96 -7.63 6.62
N LEU A 3 7.63 -7.79 6.67
CA LEU A 3 6.65 -6.69 6.60
C LEU A 3 6.60 -5.87 7.89
N VAL A 4 6.96 -6.48 9.02
CA VAL A 4 6.97 -5.85 10.33
C VAL A 4 8.31 -6.07 11.02
N ASN A 5 8.75 -5.07 11.79
CA ASN A 5 10.01 -5.15 12.51
C ASN A 5 9.88 -5.83 13.88
N ARG A 6 8.70 -5.78 14.52
CA ARG A 6 8.46 -6.36 15.86
C ARG A 6 6.97 -6.58 16.13
N LEU A 7 6.68 -7.66 16.86
CA LEU A 7 5.38 -7.92 17.49
C LEU A 7 5.45 -7.53 18.98
N VAL A 8 4.37 -6.95 19.50
CA VAL A 8 4.25 -6.54 20.91
C VAL A 8 2.90 -6.98 21.47
N PRO A 9 2.75 -7.12 22.80
CA PRO A 9 1.47 -7.44 23.42
C PRO A 9 0.36 -6.42 23.08
N PRO A 10 -0.92 -6.83 23.14
CA PRO A 10 -2.05 -5.92 23.00
C PRO A 10 -1.94 -4.72 23.95
N GLY A 11 -2.26 -3.53 23.45
CA GLY A 11 -2.19 -2.28 24.22
C GLY A 11 -0.81 -1.61 24.27
N GLN A 12 0.26 -2.28 23.84
CA GLN A 12 1.64 -1.72 23.94
C GLN A 12 2.17 -1.11 22.64
N VAL A 13 1.41 -1.18 21.54
CA VAL A 13 1.85 -0.72 20.21
C VAL A 13 2.26 0.74 20.20
N LEU A 14 1.44 1.62 20.78
CA LEU A 14 1.70 3.06 20.79
C LEU A 14 2.94 3.41 21.60
N GLU A 15 3.07 2.82 22.79
CA GLU A 15 4.21 3.05 23.70
C GLU A 15 5.52 2.63 23.02
N TYR A 16 5.57 1.42 22.46
CA TYR A 16 6.72 0.93 21.71
C TYR A 16 7.03 1.81 20.49
N ALA A 17 6.03 2.21 19.70
CA ALA A 17 6.23 3.05 18.53
C ALA A 17 6.78 4.44 18.91
N MET A 18 6.26 5.05 19.97
CA MET A 18 6.77 6.32 20.49
C MET A 18 8.21 6.19 21.00
N HIS A 19 8.54 5.09 21.68
CA HIS A 19 9.92 4.81 22.07
C HIS A 19 10.85 4.75 20.85
N GLN A 20 10.47 4.07 19.76
CA GLN A 20 11.26 4.07 18.52
C GLN A 20 11.39 5.46 17.90
N ALA A 21 10.31 6.25 17.87
CA ALA A 21 10.34 7.61 17.33
C ALA A 21 11.31 8.51 18.12
N ARG A 22 11.32 8.40 19.46
CA ARG A 22 12.27 9.12 20.32
C ARG A 22 13.72 8.73 20.01
N ARG A 23 14.00 7.45 19.74
CA ARG A 23 15.33 7.00 19.30
C ARG A 23 15.76 7.64 17.99
N PHE A 24 14.88 7.69 16.98
CA PHE A 24 15.19 8.35 15.72
C PHE A 24 15.40 9.85 15.86
N ARG A 25 14.63 10.51 16.74
CA ARG A 25 14.78 11.94 17.02
C ARG A 25 16.14 12.31 17.62
N ALA A 26 16.78 11.39 18.34
CA ALA A 26 18.11 11.61 18.91
C ALA A 26 19.26 11.49 17.89
N LEU A 27 18.99 11.06 16.65
CA LEU A 27 20.01 10.88 15.61
C LEU A 27 20.21 12.16 14.77
N PRO A 28 21.39 12.37 14.16
CA PRO A 28 21.62 13.47 13.24
C PRO A 28 20.65 13.42 12.04
N PRO A 29 19.82 14.46 11.82
CA PRO A 29 18.72 14.38 10.85
C PRO A 29 19.22 14.29 9.40
N VAL A 30 20.39 14.86 9.10
CA VAL A 30 21.02 14.75 7.77
C VAL A 30 21.40 13.30 7.48
N ALA A 31 22.07 12.63 8.43
CA ALA A 31 22.50 11.24 8.26
C ALA A 31 21.29 10.31 8.05
N VAL A 32 20.25 10.43 8.89
CA VAL A 32 19.02 9.63 8.78
C VAL A 32 18.36 9.80 7.41
N ARG A 33 18.27 11.03 6.89
CA ARG A 33 17.70 11.30 5.57
C ARG A 33 18.53 10.69 4.44
N GLN A 34 19.86 10.80 4.50
CA GLN A 34 20.74 10.25 3.48
C GLN A 34 20.70 8.71 3.48
N THR A 35 20.76 8.08 4.65
CA THR A 35 20.60 6.62 4.76
C THR A 35 19.25 6.18 4.18
N LYS A 36 18.14 6.82 4.54
CA LYS A 36 16.81 6.51 3.98
C LYS A 36 16.77 6.67 2.45
N ARG A 37 17.43 7.70 1.91
CA ARG A 37 17.51 7.95 0.46
C ARG A 37 18.26 6.81 -0.23
N LEU A 38 19.42 6.40 0.29
CA LEU A 38 20.25 5.34 -0.26
C LEU A 38 19.53 3.99 -0.21
N LEU A 39 18.92 3.63 0.93
CA LEU A 39 18.15 2.40 1.09
C LEU A 39 17.01 2.30 0.06
N LYS A 40 16.34 3.42 -0.25
CA LYS A 40 15.25 3.45 -1.24
C LYS A 40 15.72 3.59 -2.69
N ALA A 41 16.97 3.95 -2.93
CA ALA A 41 17.44 4.30 -4.27
C ALA A 41 17.37 3.09 -5.22
N GLY A 42 17.76 1.90 -4.74
CA GLY A 42 17.82 0.69 -5.55
C GLY A 42 16.48 0.25 -6.13
N TRP A 43 15.36 0.61 -5.50
CA TRP A 43 14.02 0.16 -5.93
C TRP A 43 13.16 1.29 -6.48
N ARG A 44 13.60 2.54 -6.43
CA ARG A 44 12.77 3.70 -6.76
C ARG A 44 12.21 3.65 -8.18
N VAL A 45 13.05 3.33 -9.16
CA VAL A 45 12.64 3.28 -10.57
C VAL A 45 11.65 2.15 -10.81
N ALA A 46 11.95 0.94 -10.33
CA ALA A 46 11.08 -0.21 -10.48
C ALA A 46 9.71 0.00 -9.81
N VAL A 47 9.69 0.58 -8.61
CA VAL A 47 8.44 0.93 -7.92
C VAL A 47 7.64 1.95 -8.73
N GLN A 48 8.28 2.97 -9.30
CA GLN A 48 7.58 3.95 -10.11
C GLN A 48 6.96 3.32 -11.36
N GLN A 49 7.71 2.49 -12.08
CA GLN A 49 7.21 1.77 -13.25
C GLN A 49 6.05 0.83 -12.91
N ALA A 50 6.13 0.14 -11.77
CA ALA A 50 5.02 -0.70 -11.29
C ALA A 50 3.78 0.14 -10.99
N MET A 51 3.93 1.27 -10.28
CA MET A 51 2.82 2.18 -9.99
C MET A 51 2.17 2.74 -11.27
N ASP A 52 2.97 3.13 -12.27
CA ASP A 52 2.47 3.67 -13.53
C ASP A 52 1.69 2.60 -14.32
N GLY A 53 2.21 1.37 -14.41
CA GLY A 53 1.53 0.25 -15.08
C GLY A 53 0.27 -0.23 -14.33
N GLU A 54 0.31 -0.22 -12.99
CA GLU A 54 -0.87 -0.47 -12.15
C GLU A 54 -1.95 0.58 -12.39
N LEU A 55 -1.59 1.86 -12.46
CA LEU A 55 -2.54 2.95 -12.70
C LEU A 55 -3.21 2.84 -14.08
N GLU A 56 -2.43 2.56 -15.13
CA GLU A 56 -2.96 2.36 -16.48
C GLU A 56 -3.94 1.18 -16.53
N THR A 57 -3.52 0.03 -15.98
CA THR A 57 -4.35 -1.18 -15.97
C THR A 57 -5.60 -0.97 -15.13
N PHE A 58 -5.47 -0.40 -13.94
CA PHE A 58 -6.58 -0.10 -13.05
C PHE A 58 -7.57 0.87 -13.68
N GLY A 59 -7.09 1.94 -14.33
CA GLY A 59 -7.95 2.90 -15.03
C GLY A 59 -8.78 2.24 -16.14
N ARG A 60 -8.17 1.36 -16.93
CA ARG A 60 -8.88 0.57 -17.96
C ARG A 60 -9.93 -0.35 -17.35
N LEU A 61 -9.58 -1.07 -16.29
CA LEU A 61 -10.47 -2.02 -15.63
C LEU A 61 -11.62 -1.33 -14.88
N LEU A 62 -11.40 -0.13 -14.33
CA LEU A 62 -12.42 0.60 -13.59
C LEU A 62 -13.63 0.98 -14.47
N GLY A 63 -13.40 1.20 -15.78
CA GLY A 63 -14.47 1.45 -16.75
C GLY A 63 -15.19 0.18 -17.22
N SER A 64 -14.70 -1.01 -16.84
CA SER A 64 -15.21 -2.26 -17.36
C SER A 64 -16.59 -2.60 -16.77
N PRO A 65 -17.39 -3.39 -17.50
CA PRO A 65 -18.66 -3.90 -17.00
C PRO A 65 -18.54 -4.65 -15.67
N GLU A 66 -17.42 -5.35 -15.43
CA GLU A 66 -17.14 -6.08 -14.19
C GLU A 66 -16.92 -5.13 -13.01
N ALA A 67 -16.16 -4.05 -13.21
CA ALA A 67 -15.95 -3.05 -12.16
C ALA A 67 -17.24 -2.35 -11.76
N ARG A 68 -18.14 -2.08 -12.73
CA ARG A 68 -19.48 -1.53 -12.46
C ARG A 68 -20.33 -2.49 -11.63
N GLU A 69 -20.35 -3.76 -11.98
CA GLU A 69 -21.10 -4.78 -11.23
C GLU A 69 -20.52 -4.98 -9.81
N ALA A 70 -19.19 -5.00 -9.66
CA ALA A 70 -18.53 -5.05 -8.37
C ALA A 70 -18.90 -3.85 -7.48
N LEU A 71 -18.91 -2.64 -8.04
CA LEU A 71 -19.25 -1.42 -7.31
C LEU A 71 -20.73 -1.40 -6.92
N SER A 72 -21.64 -1.74 -7.84
CA SER A 72 -23.08 -1.82 -7.59
C SER A 72 -23.39 -2.87 -6.52
N ALA A 73 -22.81 -4.06 -6.62
CA ALA A 73 -22.98 -5.11 -5.62
C ALA A 73 -22.47 -4.70 -4.23
N PHE A 74 -21.35 -3.97 -4.18
CA PHE A 74 -20.81 -3.43 -2.94
C PHE A 74 -21.77 -2.40 -2.30
N LEU A 75 -22.30 -1.47 -3.08
CA LEU A 75 -23.29 -0.48 -2.61
C LEU A 75 -24.58 -1.14 -2.12
N GLU A 76 -25.02 -2.18 -2.83
CA GLU A 76 -26.22 -2.97 -2.51
C GLU A 76 -25.99 -4.03 -1.43
N ARG A 77 -24.75 -4.17 -0.91
CA ARG A 77 -24.34 -5.19 0.08
C ARG A 77 -24.67 -6.63 -0.34
N ARG A 78 -24.66 -6.90 -1.65
CA ARG A 78 -24.82 -8.24 -2.22
C ARG A 78 -23.50 -8.76 -2.77
N LYS A 79 -23.45 -10.06 -3.10
CA LYS A 79 -22.32 -10.62 -3.83
C LYS A 79 -22.41 -10.17 -5.31
N PRO A 80 -21.28 -9.76 -5.93
CA PRO A 80 -21.27 -9.44 -7.35
C PRO A 80 -21.49 -10.68 -8.21
N ASP A 81 -22.27 -10.55 -9.28
CA ASP A 81 -22.55 -11.60 -10.25
C ASP A 81 -21.85 -11.29 -11.59
N PHE A 82 -20.64 -11.81 -11.74
CA PHE A 82 -19.84 -11.63 -12.96
C PHE A 82 -20.29 -12.52 -14.12
N SER A 83 -21.24 -13.45 -13.93
CA SER A 83 -21.69 -14.37 -15.00
C SER A 83 -22.50 -13.68 -16.10
N ARG A 84 -23.05 -12.50 -15.81
CA ARG A 84 -23.86 -11.68 -16.71
C ARG A 84 -23.06 -10.61 -17.44
N VAL A 85 -21.76 -10.58 -17.20
CA VAL A 85 -20.86 -9.54 -17.64
C VAL A 85 -20.02 -10.10 -18.78
N GLN A 86 -20.24 -9.62 -20.00
CA GLN A 86 -19.55 -10.13 -21.19
C GLN A 86 -18.06 -9.74 -21.13
N PRO A 87 -17.12 -10.70 -21.29
CA PRO A 87 -15.71 -10.36 -21.33
C PRO A 87 -15.42 -9.55 -22.60
N GLY A 88 -14.75 -8.40 -22.42
CA GLY A 88 -14.18 -7.61 -23.51
C GLY A 88 -12.90 -8.20 -24.07
#